data_AF-A0A7C1AIL5-F1
#
_entry.id   AF-A0A7C1AIL5-F1
#
_cell.length_a   1.000
_cell.length_b   1.000
_cell.length_c   1.000
_cell.angle_alpha   90.00
_cell.angle_beta   90.00
_cell.angle_gamma   90.00
#
_symmetry.space_group_name_H-M   'P 1'
#
loop_
_entity.id
_entity.type
_entity.pdbx_description
1 polymer ?
#
loop_
_entity_poly.entity_id
_entity_poly.type
_entity_poly.pdbx_seq_one_letter_code
_entity_poly.pdbx_strand_id
1 'polypeptide(L)'
;MKKNILISGNSKGFTLMEILIALFLSSIVLTVIFKVFITQHQNWAIQEQVTDMQQNARAAIDELTRQIRMAGHELPLGLPCIQAYNTNPDTILINYGDGGCDAPLEFAMPLPSSELRCDGHDISCFHDGQWVYIFHPDSGGGEFFQISEVQVGSAHIQHNMMALSQPYPKGAVVLALQRIKYYIDNSDTLHPNLMMELPGQQPWIYAENIEDLQFEYTMKNGLIVDVPAIYDDVRQVKITLTARTERPDPDFPDDPYRRRQYTSRVNLRNLDI
;
A
#
# COMPACT_ATOMS: atom_id res chain seq x y z
N MET A 1 -90.95 4.46 -22.33
CA MET A 1 -91.04 5.93 -22.24
C MET A 1 -89.93 6.42 -21.31
N LYS A 2 -89.02 7.25 -21.86
CA LYS A 2 -88.02 8.16 -21.25
C LYS A 2 -87.04 7.69 -20.14
N LYS A 3 -85.77 7.69 -20.56
CA LYS A 3 -84.49 7.80 -19.84
C LYS A 3 -84.43 9.11 -19.02
N ASN A 4 -83.71 9.16 -17.90
CA ASN A 4 -82.84 10.30 -17.58
C ASN A 4 -81.78 9.94 -16.53
N ILE A 5 -80.53 10.04 -17.00
CA ILE A 5 -79.27 10.01 -16.26
C ILE A 5 -79.10 11.38 -15.60
N LEU A 6 -78.83 11.44 -14.30
CA LEU A 6 -78.46 12.68 -13.61
C LEU A 6 -76.92 12.82 -13.63
N ILE A 7 -76.42 13.77 -14.43
CA ILE A 7 -75.04 14.30 -14.36
C ILE A 7 -75.14 15.81 -14.16
N SER A 8 -74.59 16.29 -13.04
CA SER A 8 -73.52 17.31 -12.93
C SER A 8 -73.65 18.08 -11.60
N GLY A 9 -72.73 17.82 -10.68
CA GLY A 9 -72.52 18.66 -9.50
C GLY A 9 -71.91 19.98 -9.92
N ASN A 10 -72.40 21.06 -9.33
CA ASN A 10 -72.04 22.45 -9.60
C ASN A 10 -70.57 22.75 -9.17
N SER A 11 -69.64 22.78 -10.11
CA SER A 11 -68.23 23.12 -9.86
C SER A 11 -68.06 24.64 -9.78
N LYS A 12 -68.00 25.21 -8.57
CA LYS A 12 -67.57 26.62 -8.40
C LYS A 12 -66.07 26.73 -8.71
N GLY A 13 -65.68 27.73 -9.50
CA GLY A 13 -64.27 28.02 -9.83
C GLY A 13 -63.51 28.68 -8.67
N PHE A 14 -62.18 28.75 -8.78
CA PHE A 14 -61.29 29.34 -7.77
C PHE A 14 -61.23 30.87 -7.86
N THR A 15 -61.13 31.54 -6.71
CA THR A 15 -60.89 32.98 -6.65
C THR A 15 -59.38 33.30 -6.81
N LEU A 16 -59.06 34.49 -7.31
CA LEU A 16 -57.67 34.94 -7.45
C LEU A 16 -56.91 34.94 -6.11
N MET A 17 -57.59 35.31 -5.02
CA MET A 17 -57.00 35.33 -3.68
C MET A 17 -56.66 33.92 -3.16
N GLU A 18 -57.51 32.93 -3.40
CA GLU A 18 -57.23 31.54 -3.03
C GLU A 18 -55.99 30.99 -3.76
N ILE A 19 -55.83 31.31 -5.05
CA ILE A 19 -54.63 30.91 -5.82
C ILE A 19 -53.37 31.59 -5.27
N LEU A 20 -53.42 32.88 -4.90
CA LEU A 20 -52.27 33.58 -4.33
C LEU A 20 -51.86 33.00 -2.97
N ILE A 21 -52.83 32.72 -2.10
CA ILE A 21 -52.57 32.09 -0.79
C ILE A 21 -52.02 30.67 -0.98
N ALA A 22 -52.61 29.89 -1.88
CA ALA A 22 -52.16 28.53 -2.17
C ALA A 22 -50.72 28.50 -2.70
N LEU A 23 -50.36 29.40 -3.62
CA LEU A 23 -48.99 29.53 -4.15
C LEU A 23 -48.00 29.96 -3.07
N PHE A 24 -48.39 30.91 -2.22
CA PHE A 24 -47.55 31.37 -1.11
C PHE A 24 -47.27 30.26 -0.08
N LEU A 25 -48.29 29.49 0.31
CA LEU A 25 -48.08 28.35 1.21
C LEU A 25 -47.28 27.23 0.54
N SER A 26 -47.53 26.98 -0.75
CA SER A 26 -46.78 25.98 -1.52
C SER A 26 -45.30 26.34 -1.62
N SER A 27 -44.93 27.62 -1.79
CA SER A 27 -43.52 28.03 -1.86
C SER A 27 -42.80 27.83 -0.53
N ILE A 28 -43.44 28.13 0.60
CA ILE A 28 -42.88 27.87 1.93
C ILE A 28 -42.57 26.38 2.12
N VAL A 29 -43.53 25.51 1.77
CA VAL A 29 -43.36 24.06 1.85
C VAL A 29 -42.23 23.59 0.93
N LEU A 30 -42.19 24.11 -0.30
CA LEU A 30 -41.16 23.79 -1.28
C LEU A 30 -39.76 24.16 -0.77
N THR A 31 -39.60 25.32 -0.13
CA THR A 31 -38.32 25.76 0.47
C THR A 31 -37.84 24.78 1.55
N VAL A 32 -38.75 24.30 2.42
CA VAL A 32 -38.41 23.31 3.45
C VAL A 32 -37.95 22.01 2.81
N ILE A 33 -38.67 21.51 1.81
CA ILE A 33 -38.34 20.27 1.09
C ILE A 33 -36.98 20.40 0.40
N PHE A 34 -36.73 21.49 -0.33
CA PHE A 34 -35.45 21.71 -1.01
C PHE A 34 -34.28 21.79 -0.03
N LYS A 35 -34.47 22.42 1.13
CA LYS A 35 -33.44 22.46 2.17
C LYS A 35 -33.07 21.05 2.64
N VAL A 36 -34.07 20.21 2.93
CA VAL A 36 -33.84 18.81 3.31
C VAL A 36 -33.15 18.04 2.18
N PHE A 37 -33.57 18.24 0.94
CA PHE A 37 -32.96 17.59 -0.22
C PHE A 37 -31.48 17.95 -0.39
N ILE A 38 -31.11 19.23 -0.27
CA ILE A 38 -29.71 19.68 -0.38
C ILE A 38 -28.85 19.05 0.73
N THR A 39 -29.32 19.10 1.98
CA THR A 39 -28.61 18.48 3.10
C THR A 39 -28.49 16.97 2.92
N GLN A 40 -29.53 16.29 2.43
CA GLN A 40 -29.48 14.86 2.14
C GLN A 40 -28.43 14.53 1.07
N HIS A 41 -28.34 15.34 0.01
CA HIS A 41 -27.37 15.14 -1.07
C HIS A 41 -25.93 15.35 -0.59
N GLN A 42 -25.67 16.40 0.20
CA GLN A 42 -24.35 16.66 0.80
C GLN A 42 -23.93 15.52 1.74
N ASN A 43 -24.84 15.08 2.62
CA ASN A 43 -24.59 13.96 3.52
C ASN A 43 -24.25 12.69 2.74
N TRP A 44 -24.95 12.41 1.64
CA TRP A 44 -24.67 11.23 0.83
C TRP A 44 -23.26 11.28 0.22
N ALA A 45 -22.83 12.40 -0.34
CA ALA A 45 -21.48 12.57 -0.88
C ALA A 45 -20.39 12.44 0.20
N ILE A 46 -20.64 12.93 1.42
CA ILE A 46 -19.72 12.76 2.55
C ILE A 46 -19.64 11.27 2.96
N GLN A 47 -20.79 10.57 3.01
CA GLN A 47 -20.82 9.14 3.36
C GLN A 47 -20.08 8.28 2.33
N GLU A 48 -20.18 8.62 1.05
CA GLU A 48 -19.40 7.98 -0.03
C GLU A 48 -17.90 8.13 0.23
N GLN A 49 -17.40 9.35 0.43
CA GLN A 49 -15.98 9.61 0.72
C GLN A 49 -15.49 8.90 2.00
N VAL A 50 -16.31 8.87 3.05
CA VAL A 50 -15.97 8.15 4.28
C VAL A 50 -15.89 6.65 4.03
N THR A 51 -16.72 6.11 3.14
CA THR A 51 -16.70 4.70 2.77
C THR A 51 -15.43 4.37 1.99
N ASP A 52 -15.09 5.17 0.99
CA ASP A 52 -13.89 4.98 0.16
C ASP A 52 -12.61 5.08 0.99
N MET A 53 -12.49 6.11 1.82
CA MET A 53 -11.39 6.25 2.78
C MET A 53 -11.25 5.01 3.66
N GLN A 54 -12.35 4.46 4.18
CA GLN A 54 -12.30 3.25 5.02
C GLN A 54 -11.90 2.00 4.23
N GLN A 55 -12.36 1.85 2.99
CA GLN A 55 -11.99 0.72 2.14
C GLN A 55 -10.50 0.76 1.80
N ASN A 56 -10.00 1.92 1.38
CA ASN A 56 -8.58 2.13 1.07
C ASN A 56 -7.70 1.89 2.29
N ALA A 57 -8.07 2.43 3.45
CA ALA A 57 -7.34 2.23 4.69
C ALA A 57 -7.29 0.75 5.14
N ARG A 58 -8.39 0.01 4.95
CA ARG A 58 -8.45 -1.43 5.25
C ARG A 58 -7.58 -2.23 4.29
N ALA A 59 -7.64 -1.94 2.99
CA ALA A 59 -6.77 -2.59 2.01
C ALA A 59 -5.29 -2.33 2.33
N ALA A 60 -4.94 -1.08 2.66
CA ALA A 60 -3.58 -0.69 3.04
C ALA A 60 -3.08 -1.43 4.30
N ILE A 61 -3.84 -1.43 5.39
CA ILE A 61 -3.42 -2.08 6.65
C ILE A 61 -3.34 -3.61 6.49
N ASP A 62 -4.23 -4.21 5.70
CA ASP A 62 -4.23 -5.66 5.45
C ASP A 62 -3.01 -6.07 4.62
N GLU A 63 -2.65 -5.28 3.61
CA GLU A 63 -1.44 -5.53 2.81
C GLU A 63 -0.16 -5.37 3.61
N LEU A 64 0.00 -4.24 4.31
CA LEU A 64 1.17 -4.03 5.18
C LEU A 64 1.29 -5.16 6.19
N THR A 65 0.17 -5.56 6.79
CA THR A 65 0.14 -6.70 7.72
C THR A 65 0.58 -8.00 7.04
N ARG A 66 0.09 -8.29 5.83
CA ARG A 66 0.45 -9.49 5.07
C ARG A 66 1.94 -9.52 4.75
N GLN A 67 2.50 -8.43 4.26
CA GLN A 67 3.91 -8.35 3.88
C GLN A 67 4.84 -8.43 5.08
N ILE A 68 4.51 -7.74 6.18
CA ILE A 68 5.27 -7.81 7.42
C ILE A 68 5.23 -9.23 8.01
N ARG A 69 4.14 -9.99 7.85
CA ARG A 69 4.10 -11.41 8.26
C ARG A 69 5.07 -12.29 7.49
N MET A 70 5.33 -11.97 6.22
CA MET A 70 6.26 -12.72 5.37
C MET A 70 7.72 -12.33 5.60
N ALA A 71 7.97 -11.16 6.19
CA ALA A 71 9.31 -10.68 6.50
C ALA A 71 10.17 -11.76 7.16
N GLY A 72 11.40 -11.93 6.68
CA GLY A 72 12.36 -12.86 7.25
C GLY A 72 12.20 -14.32 6.80
N HIS A 73 11.18 -14.65 6.00
CA HIS A 73 11.07 -15.98 5.42
C HIS A 73 12.27 -16.23 4.50
N GLU A 74 13.00 -17.33 4.68
CA GLU A 74 14.10 -17.77 3.80
C GLU A 74 15.13 -16.69 3.43
N LEU A 75 15.47 -15.82 4.38
CA LEU A 75 16.51 -14.82 4.17
C LEU A 75 17.91 -15.36 4.52
N PRO A 76 18.94 -14.97 3.76
CA PRO A 76 20.31 -15.25 4.13
C PRO A 76 20.72 -14.45 5.37
N LEU A 77 21.68 -15.00 6.12
CA LEU A 77 22.26 -14.33 7.29
C LEU A 77 22.86 -12.97 6.89
N GLY A 78 22.61 -11.95 7.72
CA GLY A 78 23.13 -10.59 7.54
C GLY A 78 22.26 -9.66 6.70
N LEU A 79 21.26 -10.17 5.96
CA LEU A 79 20.28 -9.32 5.30
C LEU A 79 19.11 -9.02 6.25
N PRO A 80 18.91 -7.76 6.70
CA PRO A 80 17.81 -7.44 7.58
C PRO A 80 16.47 -7.66 6.90
N CYS A 81 15.57 -8.39 7.57
CA CYS A 81 14.22 -8.66 7.08
C CYS A 81 13.36 -7.41 6.97
N ILE A 82 13.61 -6.43 7.83
CA ILE A 82 12.92 -5.15 7.88
C ILE A 82 13.98 -4.08 8.01
N GLN A 83 13.82 -2.98 7.27
CA GLN A 83 14.60 -1.75 7.48
C GLN A 83 13.61 -0.64 7.72
N ALA A 84 13.73 0.00 8.89
CA ALA A 84 12.82 1.03 9.35
C ALA A 84 13.48 2.40 9.22
N TYR A 85 12.71 3.39 8.75
CA TYR A 85 13.18 4.76 8.63
C TYR A 85 12.10 5.69 9.17
N ASN A 86 12.45 6.45 10.20
CA ASN A 86 11.60 7.54 10.68
C ASN A 86 11.75 8.73 9.72
N THR A 87 10.86 8.77 8.71
CA THR A 87 10.79 9.84 7.71
C THR A 87 9.66 10.84 7.98
N ASN A 88 8.78 10.57 8.95
CA ASN A 88 7.58 11.36 9.28
C ASN A 88 6.77 11.85 8.06
N PRO A 89 5.89 11.03 7.46
CA PRO A 89 5.51 9.66 7.85
C PRO A 89 6.60 8.62 7.62
N ASP A 90 6.54 7.49 8.31
CA ASP A 90 7.59 6.47 8.27
C ASP A 90 7.67 5.71 6.95
N THR A 91 8.88 5.23 6.65
CA THR A 91 9.18 4.35 5.53
C THR A 91 9.65 3.00 6.06
N ILE A 92 9.18 1.91 5.45
CA ILE A 92 9.62 0.56 5.75
C ILE A 92 10.06 -0.16 4.47
N LEU A 93 11.18 -0.85 4.52
CA LEU A 93 11.52 -1.89 3.55
C LEU A 93 11.37 -3.26 4.17
N ILE A 94 10.77 -4.18 3.42
CA ILE A 94 10.50 -5.55 3.84
C ILE A 94 11.21 -6.47 2.85
N ASN A 95 12.02 -7.39 3.37
CA ASN A 95 12.69 -8.43 2.61
C ASN A 95 12.16 -9.80 3.04
N TYR A 96 11.90 -10.67 2.07
CA TYR A 96 11.60 -12.09 2.30
C TYR A 96 11.96 -12.91 1.05
N GLY A 97 12.30 -14.18 1.23
CA GLY A 97 12.54 -15.13 0.16
C GLY A 97 11.24 -15.57 -0.49
N ASP A 98 11.29 -15.79 -1.80
CA ASP A 98 10.14 -16.21 -2.60
C ASP A 98 10.01 -17.75 -2.69
N GLY A 99 10.85 -18.52 -1.98
CA GLY A 99 10.86 -19.99 -2.06
C GLY A 99 11.20 -20.56 -3.44
N GLY A 100 11.64 -19.71 -4.37
CA GLY A 100 11.69 -20.04 -5.78
C GLY A 100 13.01 -20.60 -6.27
N CYS A 101 14.13 -19.93 -5.94
CA CYS A 101 15.43 -20.16 -6.59
C CYS A 101 16.62 -19.74 -5.75
N ASP A 102 17.62 -20.60 -5.70
CA ASP A 102 18.99 -20.27 -5.30
C ASP A 102 20.01 -20.95 -6.22
N ALA A 103 21.11 -20.28 -6.52
CA ALA A 103 22.20 -20.85 -7.32
C ALA A 103 23.56 -20.35 -6.82
N PRO A 104 24.45 -21.25 -6.36
CA PRO A 104 25.80 -20.87 -5.99
C PRO A 104 26.70 -20.68 -7.23
N LEU A 105 27.64 -19.77 -7.13
CA LEU A 105 28.68 -19.53 -8.11
C LEU A 105 29.75 -20.63 -7.99
N GLU A 106 30.00 -21.36 -9.09
CA GLU A 106 31.08 -22.35 -9.15
C GLU A 106 32.43 -21.71 -9.49
N PHE A 107 32.41 -20.50 -10.05
CA PHE A 107 33.61 -19.75 -10.41
C PHE A 107 33.55 -18.33 -9.82
N ALA A 108 34.70 -17.86 -9.34
CA ALA A 108 34.84 -16.48 -8.89
C ALA A 108 34.73 -15.51 -10.07
N MET A 109 34.06 -14.39 -9.86
CA MET A 109 33.99 -13.31 -10.83
C MET A 109 35.36 -12.64 -10.99
N PRO A 110 35.92 -12.55 -12.21
CA PRO A 110 37.16 -11.82 -12.45
C PRO A 110 37.03 -10.31 -12.23
N LEU A 111 35.88 -9.74 -12.60
CA LEU A 111 35.52 -8.32 -12.43
C LEU A 111 34.08 -8.21 -11.90
N PRO A 112 33.71 -7.10 -11.25
CA PRO A 112 32.33 -6.87 -10.78
C PRO A 112 31.28 -6.82 -11.88
N SER A 113 31.69 -6.73 -13.15
CA SER A 113 30.82 -6.74 -14.34
C SER A 113 30.87 -8.06 -15.11
N SER A 114 31.59 -9.07 -14.61
CA SER A 114 31.67 -10.38 -15.25
C SER A 114 30.40 -11.18 -15.03
N GLU A 115 30.06 -12.07 -15.96
CA GLU A 115 28.93 -13.00 -15.78
C GLU A 115 29.08 -13.84 -14.51
N LEU A 116 27.93 -14.24 -13.95
CA LEU A 116 27.87 -15.17 -12.83
C LEU A 116 27.77 -16.58 -13.37
N ARG A 117 28.73 -17.42 -13.01
CA ARG A 117 28.85 -18.80 -13.51
C ARG A 117 28.39 -19.79 -12.45
N CYS A 118 27.18 -20.30 -12.62
CA CYS A 118 26.52 -21.25 -11.73
C CYS A 118 26.57 -22.68 -12.30
N ASP A 119 27.64 -23.00 -13.04
CA ASP A 119 27.84 -24.24 -13.78
C ASP A 119 27.40 -25.49 -12.98
N GLY A 120 26.44 -26.26 -13.50
CA GLY A 120 25.96 -27.48 -12.84
C GLY A 120 24.77 -27.31 -11.89
N HIS A 121 24.28 -26.07 -11.69
CA HIS A 121 23.05 -25.78 -10.97
C HIS A 121 21.89 -25.46 -11.93
N ASP A 122 20.66 -25.78 -11.54
CA ASP A 122 19.47 -25.44 -12.32
C ASP A 122 19.11 -23.98 -12.08
N ILE A 123 19.25 -23.15 -13.11
CA ILE A 123 18.88 -21.73 -13.09
C ILE A 123 17.60 -21.44 -13.88
N SER A 124 16.84 -22.47 -14.28
CA SER A 124 15.64 -22.33 -15.12
C SER A 124 14.52 -21.52 -14.47
N CYS A 125 14.56 -21.36 -13.14
CA CYS A 125 13.57 -20.62 -12.38
C CYS A 125 13.90 -19.11 -12.25
N PHE A 126 15.09 -18.68 -12.68
CA PHE A 126 15.41 -17.26 -12.87
C PHE A 126 14.92 -16.78 -14.23
N HIS A 127 14.54 -15.51 -14.30
CA HIS A 127 14.01 -14.89 -15.52
C HIS A 127 14.73 -13.58 -15.86
N ASP A 128 14.76 -13.24 -17.14
CA ASP A 128 15.29 -11.97 -17.62
C ASP A 128 14.52 -10.79 -17.00
N GLY A 129 15.24 -9.76 -16.57
CA GLY A 129 14.67 -8.58 -15.91
C GLY A 129 14.29 -8.79 -14.44
N GLN A 130 14.43 -10.00 -13.90
CA GLN A 130 14.17 -10.30 -12.50
C GLN A 130 15.22 -9.63 -11.59
N TRP A 131 14.76 -9.06 -10.48
CA TRP A 131 15.62 -8.61 -9.40
C TRP A 131 15.93 -9.75 -8.45
N VAL A 132 17.22 -9.92 -8.16
CA VAL A 132 17.74 -10.99 -7.31
C VAL A 132 18.78 -10.41 -6.36
N TYR A 133 19.15 -11.19 -5.36
CA TYR A 133 20.15 -10.83 -4.37
C TYR A 133 21.36 -11.75 -4.50
N ILE A 134 22.56 -11.19 -4.61
CA ILE A 134 23.80 -11.96 -4.50
C ILE A 134 24.48 -11.66 -3.17
N PHE A 135 24.93 -12.70 -2.49
CA PHE A 135 25.69 -12.57 -1.24
C PHE A 135 26.71 -13.71 -1.12
N HIS A 136 27.70 -13.54 -0.24
CA HIS A 136 28.58 -14.61 0.16
C HIS A 136 28.30 -15.00 1.62
N PRO A 137 28.11 -16.30 1.94
CA PRO A 137 27.76 -16.73 3.31
C PRO A 137 28.75 -16.24 4.38
N ASP A 138 30.04 -16.15 4.05
CA ASP A 138 31.07 -15.74 5.02
C ASP A 138 31.25 -14.22 5.15
N SER A 139 30.76 -13.41 4.21
CA SER A 139 30.95 -11.95 4.24
C SER A 139 29.81 -11.20 4.95
N GLY A 140 28.67 -11.88 5.18
CA GLY A 140 27.46 -11.30 5.78
C GLY A 140 26.83 -10.16 4.97
N GLY A 141 27.29 -9.94 3.74
CA GLY A 141 26.92 -8.80 2.91
C GLY A 141 26.75 -9.19 1.45
N GLY A 142 25.82 -8.51 0.81
CA GLY A 142 25.42 -8.74 -0.56
C GLY A 142 24.65 -7.56 -1.12
N GLU A 143 24.28 -7.63 -2.38
CA GLU A 143 23.59 -6.55 -3.08
C GLU A 143 22.47 -7.07 -3.99
N PHE A 144 21.50 -6.20 -4.24
CA PHE A 144 20.43 -6.47 -5.19
C PHE A 144 20.89 -6.07 -6.57
N PHE A 145 20.63 -6.92 -7.56
CA PHE A 145 20.88 -6.61 -8.96
C PHE A 145 19.78 -7.16 -9.85
N GLN A 146 19.69 -6.61 -11.07
CA GLN A 146 18.79 -7.07 -12.10
C GLN A 146 19.50 -8.00 -13.07
N ILE A 147 18.91 -9.16 -13.30
CA ILE A 147 19.37 -10.09 -14.34
C ILE A 147 19.06 -9.49 -15.71
N SER A 148 20.06 -9.36 -16.58
CA SER A 148 19.85 -8.93 -17.95
C SER A 148 19.52 -10.10 -18.88
N GLU A 149 20.08 -11.28 -18.61
CA GLU A 149 19.87 -12.49 -19.43
C GLU A 149 20.20 -13.76 -18.61
N VAL A 150 19.33 -14.77 -18.68
CA VAL A 150 19.52 -16.11 -18.08
C VAL A 150 19.88 -17.12 -19.17
N GLN A 151 21.08 -17.70 -19.11
CA GLN A 151 21.55 -18.70 -20.07
C GLN A 151 21.48 -20.09 -19.45
N VAL A 152 20.27 -20.66 -19.40
CA VAL A 152 19.99 -21.95 -18.73
C VAL A 152 20.90 -23.09 -19.24
N GLY A 153 21.21 -23.13 -20.54
CA GLY A 153 22.03 -24.20 -21.13
C GLY A 153 23.49 -24.21 -20.69
N SER A 154 24.05 -23.06 -20.32
CA SER A 154 25.40 -22.93 -19.76
C SER A 154 25.41 -22.71 -18.25
N ALA A 155 24.24 -22.52 -17.62
CA ALA A 155 24.08 -22.08 -16.24
C ALA A 155 24.80 -20.75 -15.93
N HIS A 156 24.76 -19.81 -16.88
CA HIS A 156 25.32 -18.47 -16.72
C HIS A 156 24.23 -17.42 -16.54
N ILE A 157 24.48 -16.42 -15.69
CA ILE A 157 23.59 -15.27 -15.47
C ILE A 157 24.35 -14.00 -15.83
N GLN A 158 23.76 -13.18 -16.70
CA GLN A 158 24.28 -11.88 -17.10
C GLN A 158 23.59 -10.76 -16.32
N HIS A 159 24.31 -9.66 -16.07
CA HIS A 159 23.76 -8.45 -15.42
C HIS A 159 24.32 -7.17 -16.06
N ASN A 160 24.40 -7.15 -17.39
CA ASN A 160 25.12 -6.12 -18.16
C ASN A 160 24.59 -4.69 -17.97
N MET A 161 23.40 -4.52 -17.42
CA MET A 161 22.78 -3.21 -17.18
C MET A 161 23.28 -2.56 -15.87
N MET A 162 23.90 -3.33 -14.97
CA MET A 162 24.48 -2.78 -13.74
C MET A 162 25.74 -3.54 -13.32
N ALA A 163 26.84 -2.85 -13.08
CA ALA A 163 27.99 -3.47 -12.44
C ALA A 163 27.70 -3.69 -10.96
N LEU A 164 28.11 -4.84 -10.42
CA LEU A 164 28.07 -5.08 -8.99
C LEU A 164 29.10 -4.18 -8.28
N SER A 165 28.89 -3.93 -7.01
CA SER A 165 29.80 -3.13 -6.17
C SER A 165 31.18 -3.77 -6.02
N GLN A 166 31.26 -5.10 -6.12
CA GLN A 166 32.48 -5.89 -5.97
C GLN A 166 32.37 -7.22 -6.73
N PRO A 167 33.49 -7.89 -7.07
CA PRO A 167 33.44 -9.24 -7.60
C PRO A 167 33.11 -10.23 -6.48
N TYR A 168 32.30 -11.24 -6.78
CA TYR A 168 31.95 -12.29 -5.82
C TYR A 168 32.82 -13.55 -6.03
N PRO A 169 33.33 -14.16 -4.95
CA PRO A 169 34.15 -15.36 -5.05
C PRO A 169 33.30 -16.61 -5.33
N LYS A 170 33.98 -17.73 -5.61
CA LYS A 170 33.35 -19.05 -5.67
C LYS A 170 32.59 -19.31 -4.36
N GLY A 171 31.37 -19.83 -4.45
CA GLY A 171 30.52 -20.15 -3.30
C GLY A 171 29.59 -19.01 -2.89
N ALA A 172 29.69 -17.82 -3.50
CA ALA A 172 28.63 -16.82 -3.40
C ALA A 172 27.33 -17.39 -3.98
N VAL A 173 26.18 -16.92 -3.51
CA VAL A 173 24.87 -17.47 -3.89
C VAL A 173 23.99 -16.35 -4.42
N VAL A 174 23.34 -16.61 -5.55
CA VAL A 174 22.25 -15.78 -6.10
C VAL A 174 20.93 -16.34 -5.58
N LEU A 175 20.11 -15.48 -4.98
CA LEU A 175 18.81 -15.82 -4.40
C LEU A 175 17.70 -14.98 -5.02
N ALA A 176 16.57 -15.62 -5.30
CA ALA A 176 15.32 -14.92 -5.57
C ALA A 176 14.70 -14.43 -4.25
N LEU A 177 14.78 -13.11 -4.02
CA LEU A 177 14.20 -12.45 -2.85
C LEU A 177 13.23 -11.35 -3.31
N GLN A 178 12.16 -11.18 -2.54
CA GLN A 178 11.27 -10.04 -2.63
C GLN A 178 11.76 -8.93 -1.71
N ARG A 179 11.86 -7.73 -2.26
CA ARG A 179 12.08 -6.50 -1.50
C ARG A 179 10.95 -5.54 -1.84
N ILE A 180 10.27 -5.03 -0.83
CA ILE A 180 9.15 -4.10 -1.03
C ILE A 180 9.36 -2.91 -0.11
N LYS A 181 9.25 -1.71 -0.68
CA LYS A 181 9.31 -0.46 0.06
C LYS A 181 7.93 0.17 0.11
N TYR A 182 7.51 0.56 1.32
CA TYR A 182 6.30 1.31 1.58
C TYR A 182 6.64 2.65 2.21
N TYR A 183 6.03 3.72 1.70
CA TYR A 183 6.18 5.08 2.22
C TYR A 183 4.94 5.90 1.85
N ILE A 184 4.74 7.03 2.54
CA ILE A 184 3.71 7.99 2.14
C ILE A 184 4.32 9.02 1.20
N ASP A 185 3.75 9.15 0.01
CA ASP A 185 4.00 10.32 -0.84
C ASP A 185 3.05 11.43 -0.44
N ASN A 186 3.63 12.51 0.09
CA ASN A 186 2.93 13.73 0.48
C ASN A 186 3.43 14.94 -0.32
N SER A 187 3.99 14.70 -1.52
CA SER A 187 4.37 15.78 -2.44
C SER A 187 3.16 16.64 -2.84
N ASP A 188 2.01 16.00 -3.06
CA ASP A 188 0.71 16.67 -3.11
C ASP A 188 0.00 16.57 -1.75
N THR A 189 0.05 17.65 -0.97
CA THR A 189 -0.57 17.73 0.35
C THR A 189 -2.10 17.58 0.33
N LEU A 190 -2.76 17.72 -0.83
CA LEU A 190 -4.19 17.51 -1.00
C LEU A 190 -4.54 16.04 -1.28
N HIS A 191 -3.59 15.27 -1.78
CA HIS A 191 -3.77 13.86 -2.16
C HIS A 191 -2.60 12.99 -1.68
N PRO A 192 -2.40 12.85 -0.35
CA PRO A 192 -1.34 12.00 0.17
C PRO A 192 -1.68 10.53 -0.05
N ASN A 193 -0.70 9.75 -0.51
CA ASN A 193 -0.93 8.37 -0.94
C ASN A 193 0.10 7.41 -0.33
N LEU A 194 -0.37 6.21 0.01
CA LEU A 194 0.53 5.11 0.32
C LEU A 194 1.12 4.57 -0.98
N MET A 195 2.43 4.64 -1.09
CA MET A 195 3.19 4.15 -2.24
C MET A 195 3.76 2.77 -1.96
N MET A 196 3.79 1.94 -3.00
CA MET A 196 4.53 0.68 -3.03
C MET A 196 5.59 0.76 -4.12
N GLU A 197 6.82 0.36 -3.78
CA GLU A 197 7.96 0.39 -4.69
C GLU A 197 8.69 -0.96 -4.62
N LEU A 198 8.82 -1.61 -5.78
CA LEU A 198 9.68 -2.79 -5.97
C LEU A 198 11.02 -2.35 -6.61
N PRO A 199 12.12 -3.10 -6.38
CA PRO A 199 13.41 -2.81 -6.98
C PRO A 199 13.32 -2.63 -8.51
N GLY A 200 13.90 -1.55 -9.01
CA GLY A 200 13.97 -1.22 -10.43
C GLY A 200 12.63 -0.91 -11.11
N GLN A 201 11.55 -0.79 -10.36
CA GLN A 201 10.24 -0.39 -10.88
C GLN A 201 9.91 1.04 -10.43
N GLN A 202 9.10 1.74 -11.22
CA GLN A 202 8.56 3.03 -10.78
C GLN A 202 7.60 2.79 -9.61
N PRO A 203 7.62 3.61 -8.54
CA PRO A 203 6.65 3.51 -7.46
C PRO A 203 5.21 3.69 -7.97
N TRP A 204 4.26 2.97 -7.39
CA TRP A 204 2.84 3.14 -7.68
C TRP A 204 2.00 3.34 -6.43
N ILE A 205 0.84 3.97 -6.60
CA ILE A 205 -0.13 4.19 -5.54
C ILE A 205 -0.75 2.85 -5.18
N TYR A 206 -0.59 2.45 -3.92
CA TYR A 206 -1.27 1.27 -3.36
C TYR A 206 -2.63 1.65 -2.79
N ALA A 207 -2.69 2.74 -2.02
CA ALA A 207 -3.92 3.25 -1.43
C ALA A 207 -3.94 4.78 -1.42
N GLU A 208 -5.08 5.33 -1.80
CA GLU A 208 -5.28 6.78 -1.87
C GLU A 208 -5.73 7.35 -0.53
N ASN A 209 -5.40 8.63 -0.31
CA ASN A 209 -5.80 9.43 0.85
C ASN A 209 -5.30 8.86 2.20
N ILE A 210 -4.07 8.32 2.18
CA ILE A 210 -3.35 7.90 3.38
C ILE A 210 -2.36 9.02 3.73
N GLU A 211 -2.65 9.74 4.82
CA GLU A 211 -1.87 10.93 5.20
C GLU A 211 -0.74 10.65 6.18
N ASP A 212 -0.82 9.55 6.93
CA ASP A 212 0.19 9.20 7.93
C ASP A 212 0.34 7.69 8.07
N LEU A 213 1.56 7.27 8.35
CA LEU A 213 1.99 5.90 8.54
C LEU A 213 3.11 5.89 9.56
N GLN A 214 2.93 5.13 10.64
CA GLN A 214 3.85 5.05 11.76
C GLN A 214 4.09 3.58 12.13
N PHE A 215 5.34 3.23 12.44
CA PHE A 215 5.71 1.89 12.86
C PHE A 215 6.40 1.90 14.23
N GLU A 216 5.85 1.12 15.17
CA GLU A 216 6.52 0.86 16.44
C GLU A 216 6.96 -0.60 16.51
N TYR A 217 8.19 -0.83 16.94
CA TYR A 217 8.82 -2.14 16.95
C TYR A 217 9.02 -2.61 18.39
N THR A 218 8.46 -3.77 18.72
CA THR A 218 8.74 -4.43 20.01
C THR A 218 9.88 -5.41 19.82
N MET A 219 10.96 -5.17 20.56
CA MET A 219 12.19 -5.97 20.53
C MET A 219 12.09 -7.20 21.46
N LYS A 220 13.02 -8.16 21.33
CA LYS A 220 13.11 -9.38 22.14
C LYS A 220 13.19 -9.13 23.64
N ASN A 221 13.82 -8.02 24.04
CA ASN A 221 13.91 -7.59 25.44
C ASN A 221 12.66 -6.85 25.95
N GLY A 222 11.62 -6.68 25.11
CA GLY A 222 10.39 -5.94 25.43
C GLY A 222 10.47 -4.42 25.23
N LEU A 223 11.63 -3.88 24.82
CA LEU A 223 11.78 -2.47 24.47
C LEU A 223 10.91 -2.15 23.25
N ILE A 224 10.20 -1.03 23.30
CA ILE A 224 9.50 -0.48 22.14
C ILE A 224 10.34 0.65 21.57
N VAL A 225 10.63 0.58 20.28
CA VAL A 225 11.43 1.56 19.55
C VAL A 225 10.76 1.94 18.25
N ASP A 226 11.10 3.11 17.76
CA ASP A 226 10.64 3.65 16.50
C ASP A 226 11.50 3.18 15.32
N VAL A 227 12.82 3.07 15.54
CA VAL A 227 13.77 2.47 14.60
C VAL A 227 14.63 1.43 15.33
N PRO A 228 14.57 0.14 14.96
CA PRO A 228 15.41 -0.90 15.55
C PRO A 228 16.89 -0.71 15.22
N ALA A 229 17.75 -0.83 16.22
CA ALA A 229 19.21 -0.89 16.01
C ALA A 229 19.69 -2.29 15.58
N ILE A 230 18.95 -3.33 15.98
CA ILE A 230 19.25 -4.75 15.68
C ILE A 230 17.98 -5.38 15.14
N TYR A 231 17.91 -5.57 13.82
CA TYR A 231 16.68 -6.03 13.16
C TYR A 231 16.29 -7.47 13.52
N ASP A 232 17.25 -8.33 13.87
CA ASP A 232 17.02 -9.72 14.25
C ASP A 232 16.32 -9.86 15.61
N ASP A 233 16.39 -8.82 16.45
CA ASP A 233 15.73 -8.77 17.75
C ASP A 233 14.28 -8.29 17.66
N VAL A 234 13.78 -7.87 16.49
CA VAL A 234 12.39 -7.44 16.36
C VAL A 234 11.47 -8.65 16.54
N ARG A 235 10.39 -8.49 17.32
CA ARG A 235 9.41 -9.56 17.60
C ARG A 235 7.99 -9.19 17.20
N GLN A 236 7.65 -7.92 17.26
CA GLN A 236 6.35 -7.41 16.81
C GLN A 236 6.52 -6.05 16.15
N VAL A 237 5.75 -5.83 15.08
CA VAL A 237 5.57 -4.52 14.45
C VAL A 237 4.14 -4.07 14.70
N LYS A 238 3.97 -2.90 15.31
CA LYS A 238 2.70 -2.19 15.39
C LYS A 238 2.65 -1.16 14.28
N ILE A 239 1.65 -1.29 13.42
CA ILE A 239 1.39 -0.40 12.29
C ILE A 239 0.27 0.54 12.72
N THR A 240 0.48 1.85 12.58
CA THR A 240 -0.57 2.85 12.77
C THR A 240 -0.69 3.64 11.48
N LEU A 241 -1.86 3.58 10.84
CA LEU A 241 -2.14 4.22 9.57
C LEU A 241 -3.31 5.19 9.75
N THR A 242 -3.16 6.42 9.27
CA THR A 242 -4.22 7.43 9.30
C THR A 242 -4.64 7.76 7.88
N ALA A 243 -5.91 7.49 7.58
CA ALA A 243 -6.54 7.87 6.32
C ALA A 243 -7.44 9.09 6.54
N ARG A 244 -7.63 9.87 5.48
CA ARG A 244 -8.50 11.04 5.48
C ARG A 244 -9.46 11.03 4.29
N THR A 245 -10.55 11.79 4.36
CA THR A 245 -11.43 11.99 3.20
C THR A 245 -10.70 12.74 2.08
N GLU A 246 -11.04 12.46 0.83
CA GLU A 246 -10.48 13.15 -0.34
C GLU A 246 -10.81 14.65 -0.32
N ARG A 247 -12.04 14.99 0.10
CA ARG A 247 -12.55 16.37 0.09
C ARG A 247 -12.81 16.89 1.50
N PRO A 248 -12.73 18.22 1.69
CA PRO A 248 -13.12 18.87 2.92
C PRO A 248 -14.63 18.71 3.16
N ASP A 249 -15.00 18.44 4.41
CA ASP A 249 -16.34 18.48 4.96
C ASP A 249 -16.66 19.91 5.42
N PRO A 250 -17.61 20.61 4.76
CA PRO A 250 -17.99 21.97 5.11
C PRO A 250 -18.54 22.12 6.54
N ASP A 251 -18.99 21.03 7.16
CA ASP A 251 -19.52 21.05 8.53
C ASP A 251 -18.41 21.21 9.59
N PHE A 252 -17.13 21.05 9.21
CA PHE A 252 -15.96 21.14 10.10
C PHE A 252 -14.94 22.17 9.60
N PRO A 253 -15.14 23.48 9.81
CA PRO A 253 -14.31 24.52 9.20
C PRO A 253 -12.85 24.56 9.72
N ASP A 254 -12.61 24.15 10.97
CA ASP A 254 -11.26 24.19 11.58
C ASP A 254 -10.42 22.95 11.24
N ASP A 255 -11.08 21.79 11.04
CA ASP A 255 -10.46 20.55 10.57
C ASP A 255 -11.37 19.87 9.54
N PRO A 256 -11.27 20.29 8.27
CA PRO A 256 -12.27 19.92 7.29
C PRO A 256 -12.09 18.49 6.79
N TYR A 257 -11.01 17.80 7.12
CA TYR A 257 -10.81 16.42 6.67
C TYR A 257 -11.22 15.44 7.74
N ARG A 258 -12.18 14.55 7.43
CA ARG A 258 -12.52 13.47 8.35
C ARG A 258 -11.40 12.45 8.33
N ARG A 259 -10.85 12.11 9.50
CA ARG A 259 -9.79 11.12 9.65
C ARG A 259 -10.27 9.84 10.28
N ARG A 260 -9.66 8.72 9.88
CA ARG A 260 -9.78 7.43 10.56
C ARG A 260 -8.41 6.80 10.71
N GLN A 261 -8.10 6.42 11.93
CA GLN A 261 -6.87 5.71 12.26
C GLN A 261 -7.16 4.21 12.40
N TYR A 262 -6.28 3.41 11.81
CA TYR A 262 -6.27 1.96 11.92
C TYR A 262 -4.96 1.53 12.55
N THR A 263 -5.04 0.53 13.43
CA THR A 263 -3.87 -0.05 14.08
C THR A 263 -3.91 -1.55 13.94
N SER A 264 -2.78 -2.13 13.51
CA SER A 264 -2.57 -3.57 13.46
C SER A 264 -1.27 -3.91 14.19
N ARG A 265 -1.24 -5.09 14.84
CA ARG A 265 -0.03 -5.63 15.47
C ARG A 265 0.31 -6.95 14.82
N VAL A 266 1.54 -7.08 14.38
CA VAL A 266 2.02 -8.22 13.62
C VAL A 266 3.21 -8.83 14.33
N ASN A 267 3.08 -10.07 14.78
CA ASN A 267 4.20 -10.83 15.32
C ASN A 267 5.04 -11.38 14.16
N LEU A 268 6.35 -11.17 14.22
CA LEU A 268 7.29 -11.69 13.25
C LEU A 268 7.65 -13.13 13.61
N ARG A 269 7.20 -14.08 12.79
CA ARG A 269 7.36 -15.52 13.06
C ARG A 269 8.70 -16.07 12.57
N ASN A 270 9.27 -15.45 11.54
CA ASN A 270 10.47 -15.95 10.88
C ASN A 270 11.78 -15.49 11.57
N LEU A 271 11.69 -14.75 12.68
CA LEU A 271 12.84 -14.23 13.45
C LEU A 271 13.09 -14.96 14.78
N ASP A 272 12.36 -16.05 15.05
CA ASP A 272 12.52 -16.87 16.26
C ASP A 272 13.49 -18.06 16.06
N ILE A 273 14.43 -17.93 15.11
CA ILE A 273 15.48 -18.94 14.84
C ILE A 273 16.66 -18.73 15.79
#